data_AF-A0AAD7R9N5-F1
#
_entry.id   AF-A0AAD7R9N5-F1
#
_cell.length_a   1.000
_cell.length_b   1.000
_cell.length_c   1.000
_cell.angle_alpha   90.00
_cell.angle_beta   90.00
_cell.angle_gamma   90.00
#
_symmetry.space_group_name_H-M   'P 1'
#
loop_
_entity.id
_entity.type
_entity.pdbx_description
1 polymer ?
#
loop_
_entity_poly.entity_id
_entity_poly.type
_entity_poly.pdbx_seq_one_letter_code
_entity_poly.pdbx_strand_id
1 'polypeptide(L)'
;MALPVPELWNNFYHSKYFSTRSCLEKNGLEQCQRDWYPSDIQVEQEGGDIIVTFNLAPPNLGINHYFSWCYGGGMRNYTTIKASPTGNKTHHSYRLLSLKSGTNYSCEIAADVVDAIRKTFTFQVIQTEQELSSFATDSFLLALLLVVLIVSAIIFLGCMVIISKKKLKRRKREMSVATDVFKHHDGKRELEDQSLVLLTRPRPPQLLICYSNVDGPAHVRAVMLLAAFMQQHMATQVSLDLWEGLSLTEEGTMSWLCKRLQECDFVLVICSHGLLQQIGGATQGARECWEGDTSLVAVSLIGEELALAKSKGQDLSKYMTAIFEYSKETEVPGALGLATHYTLMRDLPLLFSQLHRVALQSPGQSLQVEHISEEGYHKLPAGAALQWAIYEAGLEWGRGGLE
;
A
#
# COMPACT_ATOMS: atom_id res chain seq x y z
N MET A 1 32.76 14.96 1.57
CA MET A 1 32.47 14.21 0.33
C MET A 1 31.57 13.04 0.69
N ALA A 2 30.52 12.79 -0.10
CA ALA A 2 29.65 11.64 0.09
C ALA A 2 30.45 10.32 -0.06
N LEU A 3 30.14 9.33 0.77
CA LEU A 3 30.72 7.98 0.67
C LEU A 3 30.11 7.25 -0.53
N PRO A 4 30.80 6.34 -1.23
CA PRO A 4 30.17 5.56 -2.29
C PRO A 4 29.10 4.62 -1.71
N VAL A 5 28.00 4.43 -2.44
CA VAL A 5 27.00 3.40 -2.10
C VAL A 5 27.63 2.01 -2.36
N PRO A 6 27.45 1.01 -1.48
CA PRO A 6 27.95 -0.35 -1.68
C PRO A 6 27.50 -0.95 -3.04
N GLU A 7 28.43 -1.56 -3.76
CA GLU A 7 28.20 -2.11 -5.11
C GLU A 7 27.16 -3.24 -5.14
N LEU A 8 27.03 -3.99 -4.04
CA LEU A 8 26.12 -5.14 -3.91
C LEU A 8 24.90 -4.80 -3.04
N TRP A 9 24.15 -3.77 -3.42
CA TRP A 9 22.98 -3.29 -2.67
C TRP A 9 21.81 -4.29 -2.61
N ASN A 10 21.81 -5.33 -3.47
CA ASN A 10 20.81 -6.41 -3.48
C ASN A 10 20.99 -7.49 -2.40
N ASN A 11 22.15 -7.55 -1.72
CA ASN A 11 22.51 -8.62 -0.78
C ASN A 11 22.50 -8.18 0.70
N PHE A 12 21.83 -7.07 1.02
CA PHE A 12 21.84 -6.49 2.38
C PHE A 12 20.93 -7.20 3.38
N TYR A 13 20.08 -8.12 2.90
CA TYR A 13 19.18 -8.90 3.75
C TYR A 13 19.05 -10.32 3.23
N HIS A 14 18.83 -11.27 4.13
CA HIS A 14 18.52 -12.65 3.79
C HIS A 14 17.13 -13.03 4.29
N SER A 15 16.41 -13.79 3.46
CA SER A 15 15.11 -14.35 3.85
C SER A 15 15.33 -15.65 4.61
N LYS A 16 14.79 -15.75 5.82
CA LYS A 16 14.71 -16.99 6.58
C LYS A 16 13.31 -17.56 6.45
N TYR A 17 13.20 -18.69 5.76
CA TYR A 17 11.95 -19.44 5.65
C TYR A 17 11.80 -20.37 6.85
N PHE A 18 10.61 -20.40 7.42
CA PHE A 18 10.27 -21.32 8.51
C PHE A 18 8.85 -21.85 8.31
N SER A 19 8.66 -23.12 8.61
CA SER A 19 7.34 -23.74 8.62
C SER A 19 7.03 -24.17 10.03
N THR A 20 5.94 -23.65 10.60
CA THR A 20 5.41 -24.14 11.86
C THR A 20 4.32 -25.17 11.55
N ARG A 21 4.33 -26.31 12.25
CA ARG A 21 3.18 -27.22 12.25
C ARG A 21 2.02 -26.53 12.95
N SER A 22 0.80 -26.75 12.46
CA SER A 22 -0.39 -26.20 13.14
C SER A 22 -0.49 -26.77 14.56
N CYS A 23 -1.15 -26.05 15.47
CA CYS A 23 -1.39 -26.58 16.82
C CYS A 23 -2.13 -27.92 16.75
N LEU A 24 -3.11 -28.03 15.84
CA LEU A 24 -3.85 -29.25 15.56
C LEU A 24 -2.92 -30.43 15.19
N GLU A 25 -1.94 -30.20 14.32
CA GLU A 25 -0.96 -31.22 13.91
C GLU A 25 -0.01 -31.63 15.04
N LYS A 26 0.30 -30.73 15.98
CA LYS A 26 1.30 -30.98 17.03
C LYS A 26 0.70 -31.54 18.31
N ASN A 27 -0.45 -31.02 18.72
CA ASN A 27 -1.03 -31.22 20.05
C ASN A 27 -2.44 -31.83 19.99
N GLY A 28 -3.02 -31.98 18.80
CA GLY A 28 -4.39 -32.46 18.62
C GLY A 28 -5.45 -31.41 18.94
N LEU A 29 -6.69 -31.69 18.56
CA LEU A 29 -7.79 -30.72 18.63
C LEU A 29 -8.17 -30.34 20.07
N GLU A 30 -7.96 -31.25 21.02
CA GLU A 30 -8.35 -31.06 22.42
C GLU A 30 -7.56 -29.93 23.11
N GLN A 31 -6.28 -29.77 22.76
CA GLN A 31 -5.40 -28.71 23.27
C GLN A 31 -5.46 -27.42 22.43
N CYS A 32 -6.05 -27.47 21.24
CA CYS A 32 -6.03 -26.38 20.26
C CYS A 32 -7.45 -25.97 19.86
N GLN A 33 -8.32 -25.82 20.85
CA GLN A 33 -9.76 -25.57 20.69
C GLN A 33 -10.06 -24.32 19.83
N ARG A 34 -9.16 -23.33 19.83
CA ARG A 34 -9.28 -22.08 19.07
C ARG A 34 -8.92 -22.19 17.59
N ASP A 35 -8.21 -23.26 17.21
CA ASP A 35 -7.75 -23.49 15.83
C ASP A 35 -8.69 -24.42 15.05
N TRP A 36 -9.86 -24.73 15.60
CA TRP A 36 -10.87 -25.51 14.89
C TRP A 36 -11.52 -24.66 13.78
N TYR A 37 -11.74 -25.28 12.62
CA TYR A 37 -12.51 -24.70 11.53
C TYR A 37 -13.26 -25.77 10.74
N PRO A 38 -14.32 -25.41 9.99
CA PRO A 38 -15.01 -26.32 9.09
C PRO A 38 -14.06 -26.72 7.95
N SER A 39 -13.66 -28.00 7.94
CA SER A 39 -12.68 -28.53 6.99
C SER A 39 -13.33 -29.28 5.82
N ASP A 40 -14.46 -29.94 6.08
CA ASP A 40 -15.28 -30.63 5.08
C ASP A 40 -16.46 -29.74 4.71
N ILE A 41 -16.48 -29.27 3.46
CA ILE A 41 -17.53 -28.45 2.88
C ILE A 41 -17.97 -29.07 1.57
N GLN A 42 -19.25 -29.39 1.48
CA GLN A 42 -19.89 -29.93 0.30
C GLN A 42 -20.93 -28.93 -0.20
N VAL A 43 -20.93 -28.71 -1.51
CA VAL A 43 -21.83 -27.76 -2.17
C VAL A 43 -22.62 -28.51 -3.23
N GLU A 44 -23.93 -28.53 -3.06
CA GLU A 44 -24.87 -29.20 -3.97
C GLU A 44 -25.87 -28.18 -4.53
N GLN A 45 -26.23 -28.32 -5.80
CA GLN A 45 -27.25 -27.48 -6.43
C GLN A 45 -28.58 -28.22 -6.49
N GLU A 46 -29.62 -27.62 -5.92
CA GLU A 46 -31.00 -28.11 -5.99
C GLU A 46 -31.86 -27.08 -6.72
N GLY A 47 -32.00 -27.24 -8.04
CA GLY A 47 -32.69 -26.26 -8.89
C GLY A 47 -31.91 -24.94 -9.00
N GLY A 48 -32.51 -23.84 -8.56
CA GLY A 48 -31.88 -22.51 -8.50
C GLY A 48 -31.17 -22.20 -7.18
N ASP A 49 -31.30 -23.08 -6.18
CA ASP A 49 -30.75 -22.89 -4.85
C ASP A 49 -29.46 -23.72 -4.68
N ILE A 50 -28.56 -23.24 -3.82
CA ILE A 50 -27.33 -23.94 -3.46
C ILE A 50 -27.41 -24.38 -2.00
N ILE A 51 -27.24 -25.67 -1.76
CA ILE A 51 -27.13 -26.25 -0.42
C ILE A 51 -25.65 -26.38 -0.08
N VAL A 52 -25.25 -25.76 1.02
CA VAL A 52 -23.91 -25.88 1.57
C VAL A 52 -23.98 -26.71 2.84
N THR A 53 -23.26 -27.83 2.86
CA THR A 53 -23.13 -28.73 4.00
C THR A 53 -21.71 -28.64 4.55
N PHE A 54 -21.56 -28.51 5.87
CA PHE A 54 -20.24 -28.43 6.51
C PHE A 54 -20.18 -29.27 7.80
N ASN A 55 -18.98 -29.68 8.19
CA ASN A 55 -18.77 -30.41 9.44
C ASN A 55 -18.86 -29.48 10.66
N LEU A 56 -19.58 -29.94 11.69
CA LEU A 56 -19.72 -29.24 12.97
C LEU A 56 -18.50 -29.46 13.86
N ALA A 57 -18.26 -28.48 14.75
CA ALA A 57 -17.28 -28.63 15.80
C ALA A 57 -17.68 -29.77 16.75
N PRO A 58 -16.71 -30.56 17.22
CA PRO A 58 -16.94 -31.54 18.27
C PRO A 58 -17.66 -30.93 19.50
N PRO A 59 -18.60 -31.66 20.13
CA PRO A 59 -19.43 -31.12 21.21
C PRO A 59 -18.64 -30.56 22.40
N ASN A 60 -17.45 -31.09 22.65
CA ASN A 60 -16.53 -30.65 23.72
C ASN A 60 -15.97 -29.24 23.49
N LEU A 61 -16.02 -28.69 22.28
CA LEU A 61 -15.56 -27.33 21.98
C LEU A 61 -16.61 -26.25 22.29
N GLY A 62 -17.88 -26.63 22.51
CA GLY A 62 -18.96 -25.69 22.81
C GLY A 62 -19.32 -24.72 21.66
N ILE A 63 -18.81 -24.94 20.45
CA ILE A 63 -19.07 -24.09 19.28
C ILE A 63 -20.38 -24.52 18.62
N ASN A 64 -21.41 -23.69 18.76
CA ASN A 64 -22.75 -23.90 18.19
C ASN A 64 -23.23 -22.75 17.29
N HIS A 65 -22.43 -21.68 17.16
CA HIS A 65 -22.70 -20.54 16.31
C HIS A 65 -21.63 -20.42 15.23
N TYR A 66 -22.08 -20.21 14.00
CA TYR A 66 -21.28 -20.10 12.79
C TYR A 66 -21.82 -18.97 11.93
N PHE A 67 -21.02 -18.50 10.99
CA PHE A 67 -21.50 -17.58 9.97
C PHE A 67 -20.99 -17.97 8.60
N SER A 68 -21.76 -17.59 7.57
CA SER A 68 -21.32 -17.61 6.18
C SER A 68 -21.42 -16.22 5.56
N TRP A 69 -20.38 -15.81 4.86
CA TRP A 69 -20.32 -14.57 4.11
C TRP A 69 -20.09 -14.87 2.63
N CYS A 70 -21.06 -14.56 1.77
CA CYS A 70 -20.98 -14.82 0.33
C CYS A 70 -20.97 -13.53 -0.49
N TYR A 71 -20.14 -13.50 -1.54
CA TYR A 71 -20.12 -12.42 -2.53
C TYR A 71 -20.01 -12.94 -3.97
N GLY A 72 -20.73 -12.30 -4.90
CA GLY A 72 -20.74 -12.67 -6.32
C GLY A 72 -21.95 -12.10 -7.06
N GLY A 73 -21.81 -11.73 -8.33
CA GLY A 73 -22.95 -11.25 -9.16
C GLY A 73 -23.68 -10.01 -8.64
N GLY A 74 -23.04 -9.21 -7.79
CA GLY A 74 -23.65 -8.06 -7.09
C GLY A 74 -24.34 -8.41 -5.76
N MET A 75 -24.41 -9.68 -5.38
CA MET A 75 -24.90 -10.14 -4.08
C MET A 75 -23.78 -10.03 -3.04
N ARG A 76 -24.13 -9.56 -1.84
CA ARG A 76 -23.34 -9.66 -0.61
C ARG A 76 -24.29 -10.13 0.48
N ASN A 77 -24.14 -11.38 0.93
CA ASN A 77 -25.06 -11.96 1.90
C ASN A 77 -24.30 -12.50 3.10
N TYR A 78 -24.76 -12.13 4.29
CA TYR A 78 -24.25 -12.61 5.57
C TYR A 78 -25.31 -13.47 6.24
N THR A 79 -24.99 -14.74 6.48
CA THR A 79 -25.91 -15.72 7.05
C THR A 79 -25.37 -16.17 8.40
N THR A 80 -26.09 -15.89 9.47
CA THR A 80 -25.79 -16.45 10.80
C THR A 80 -26.43 -17.84 10.91
N ILE A 81 -25.63 -18.81 11.32
CA ILE A 81 -26.01 -20.22 11.39
C ILE A 81 -25.93 -20.66 12.86
N LYS A 82 -27.07 -21.07 13.42
CA LYS A 82 -27.13 -21.66 14.74
C LYS A 82 -27.32 -23.17 14.61
N ALA A 83 -26.27 -23.92 14.91
CA ALA A 83 -26.32 -25.37 14.89
C ALA A 83 -26.68 -25.89 16.30
N SER A 84 -27.85 -26.52 16.43
CA SER A 84 -28.19 -27.26 17.65
C SER A 84 -27.52 -28.63 17.62
N PRO A 85 -26.67 -28.99 18.60
CA PRO A 85 -26.13 -30.33 18.75
C PRO A 85 -27.20 -31.28 19.31
N THR A 86 -28.29 -31.48 18.56
CA THR A 86 -29.31 -32.49 18.89
C THR A 86 -28.90 -33.83 18.28
N GLY A 87 -28.29 -34.69 19.08
CA GLY A 87 -27.90 -36.06 18.73
C GLY A 87 -26.52 -36.20 18.04
N ASN A 88 -26.28 -37.33 17.37
CA ASN A 88 -25.02 -37.68 16.67
C ASN A 88 -24.87 -36.97 15.31
N LYS A 89 -25.31 -35.72 15.18
CA LYS A 89 -25.16 -34.97 13.93
C LYS A 89 -23.77 -34.35 13.86
N THR A 90 -22.97 -34.80 12.90
CA THR A 90 -21.61 -34.29 12.65
C THR A 90 -21.57 -33.20 11.58
N HIS A 91 -22.66 -32.96 10.86
CA HIS A 91 -22.75 -32.00 9.77
C HIS A 91 -24.01 -31.14 9.88
N HIS A 92 -23.95 -29.94 9.31
CA HIS A 92 -25.06 -29.00 9.20
C HIS A 92 -25.14 -28.45 7.77
N SER A 93 -26.36 -28.25 7.28
CA SER A 93 -26.62 -27.77 5.94
C SER A 93 -27.48 -26.51 5.96
N TYR A 94 -27.16 -25.53 5.13
CA TYR A 94 -27.96 -24.32 4.94
C TYR A 94 -28.11 -24.01 3.44
N ARG A 95 -29.16 -23.25 3.09
CA ARG A 95 -29.49 -22.91 1.70
C ARG A 95 -29.12 -21.47 1.38
N LEU A 96 -28.48 -21.28 0.24
CA LEU A 96 -28.24 -19.99 -0.39
C LEU A 96 -29.29 -19.77 -1.48
N LEU A 97 -30.08 -18.72 -1.30
CA LEU A 97 -31.22 -18.37 -2.15
C LEU A 97 -30.89 -17.19 -3.06
N SER A 98 -31.71 -16.97 -4.10
CA SER A 98 -31.66 -15.78 -4.97
C SER A 98 -30.32 -15.61 -5.72
N LEU A 99 -29.73 -16.72 -6.15
CA LEU A 99 -28.47 -16.72 -6.89
C LEU A 99 -28.73 -16.55 -8.40
N LYS A 100 -27.80 -15.87 -9.09
CA LYS A 100 -27.87 -15.64 -10.53
C LYS A 100 -27.19 -16.79 -11.27
N SER A 101 -27.91 -17.40 -12.22
CA SER A 101 -27.35 -18.42 -13.12
C SER A 101 -26.13 -17.88 -13.89
N GLY A 102 -25.15 -18.75 -14.10
CA GLY A 102 -23.90 -18.43 -14.81
C GLY A 102 -22.88 -17.60 -14.00
N THR A 103 -23.20 -17.21 -12.77
CA THR A 103 -22.31 -16.40 -11.92
C THR A 103 -21.47 -17.26 -10.99
N ASN A 104 -20.19 -16.91 -10.84
CA ASN A 104 -19.30 -17.46 -9.82
C ASN A 104 -19.48 -16.74 -8.49
N TYR A 105 -19.76 -17.49 -7.44
CA TYR A 105 -19.87 -17.02 -6.08
C TYR A 105 -18.68 -17.51 -5.25
N SER A 106 -18.18 -16.63 -4.38
CA SER A 106 -17.17 -16.97 -3.38
C SER A 106 -17.75 -16.74 -2.00
N CYS A 107 -17.66 -17.76 -1.15
CA CYS A 107 -18.22 -17.75 0.19
C CYS A 107 -17.15 -18.12 1.21
N GLU A 108 -17.18 -17.45 2.36
CA GLU A 108 -16.41 -17.76 3.55
C GLU A 108 -17.35 -18.37 4.60
N ILE A 109 -16.89 -19.40 5.31
CA ILE A 109 -17.58 -19.96 6.48
C ILE A 109 -16.60 -20.09 7.65
N ALA A 110 -17.07 -19.75 8.85
CA ALA A 110 -16.28 -19.88 10.08
C ALA A 110 -17.18 -20.04 11.31
N ALA A 111 -16.57 -20.44 12.42
CA ALA A 111 -17.19 -20.34 13.74
C ALA A 111 -17.37 -18.87 14.13
N ASP A 112 -18.46 -18.55 14.83
CA ASP A 112 -18.75 -17.19 15.32
C ASP A 112 -18.00 -16.93 16.64
N VAL A 113 -16.67 -16.96 16.55
CA VAL A 113 -15.73 -16.72 17.66
C VAL A 113 -14.62 -15.78 17.20
N VAL A 114 -14.02 -15.06 18.14
CA VAL A 114 -12.90 -14.15 17.87
C VAL A 114 -11.71 -14.96 17.32
N ASP A 115 -11.10 -14.45 16.24
CA ASP A 115 -9.97 -15.06 15.52
C ASP A 115 -10.25 -16.43 14.91
N ALA A 116 -11.51 -16.75 14.59
CA ALA A 116 -11.85 -17.99 13.90
C ALA A 116 -11.18 -18.07 12.52
N ILE A 117 -10.59 -19.24 12.23
CA ILE A 117 -10.03 -19.54 10.90
C ILE A 117 -11.19 -19.66 9.90
N ARG A 118 -11.12 -18.87 8.83
CA ARG A 118 -12.15 -18.84 7.78
C ARG A 118 -11.81 -19.80 6.66
N LYS A 119 -12.78 -20.61 6.26
CA LYS A 119 -12.66 -21.49 5.10
C LYS A 119 -13.42 -20.88 3.92
N THR A 120 -12.72 -20.71 2.80
CA THR A 120 -13.31 -20.18 1.57
C THR A 120 -13.67 -21.32 0.62
N PHE A 121 -14.83 -21.25 -0.01
CA PHE A 121 -15.27 -22.15 -1.07
C PHE A 121 -15.95 -21.35 -2.19
N THR A 122 -15.89 -21.88 -3.41
CA THR A 122 -16.45 -21.23 -4.59
C THR A 122 -17.35 -22.19 -5.35
N PHE A 123 -18.41 -21.66 -5.98
CA PHE A 123 -19.31 -22.44 -6.82
C PHE A 123 -19.88 -21.58 -7.94
N GLN A 124 -20.34 -22.24 -9.01
CA GLN A 124 -21.02 -21.60 -10.13
C GLN A 124 -22.44 -22.16 -10.23
N VAL A 125 -23.42 -21.28 -10.39
CA VAL A 125 -24.82 -21.70 -10.53
C VAL A 125 -25.08 -22.12 -11.98
N ILE A 126 -25.34 -23.40 -12.19
CA ILE A 126 -25.63 -23.95 -13.53
C ILE A 126 -27.05 -23.54 -13.93
N GLN A 127 -27.23 -23.20 -15.20
CA GLN A 127 -28.53 -22.83 -15.76
C GLN A 127 -29.38 -24.08 -15.97
N THR A 128 -30.50 -24.19 -15.24
CA THR A 128 -31.46 -25.29 -15.42
C THR A 128 -32.29 -25.01 -16.68
N GLU A 129 -32.34 -25.95 -17.63
CA GLU A 129 -32.99 -25.82 -18.97
C GLU A 129 -34.52 -25.56 -18.96
N GLN A 130 -35.13 -25.29 -17.80
CA GLN A 130 -36.59 -25.20 -17.65
C GLN A 130 -37.18 -23.80 -17.89
N GLU A 131 -36.47 -22.93 -18.61
CA GLU A 131 -37.00 -21.63 -19.11
C GLU A 131 -36.80 -21.41 -20.62
N LEU A 132 -36.48 -22.44 -21.41
CA LEU A 132 -36.35 -22.31 -22.87
C LEU A 132 -37.68 -22.50 -23.63
N SER A 133 -38.84 -22.18 -23.04
CA SER A 133 -40.13 -22.39 -23.73
C SER A 133 -41.13 -21.23 -23.69
N SER A 134 -40.84 -20.08 -23.05
CA SER A 134 -41.79 -18.95 -23.03
C SER A 134 -41.32 -17.64 -23.68
N PHE A 135 -40.01 -17.45 -23.91
CA PHE A 135 -39.48 -16.15 -24.40
C PHE A 135 -38.99 -16.14 -25.86
N ALA A 136 -39.03 -17.27 -26.56
CA ALA A 136 -38.47 -17.38 -27.91
C ALA A 136 -39.37 -16.83 -29.04
N THR A 137 -40.61 -16.42 -28.78
CA THR A 137 -41.52 -15.96 -29.85
C THR A 137 -41.57 -14.45 -30.01
N ASP A 138 -41.40 -13.66 -28.94
CA ASP A 138 -41.57 -12.20 -29.00
C ASP A 138 -40.32 -11.42 -29.43
N SER A 139 -39.12 -11.95 -29.16
CA SER A 139 -37.86 -11.26 -29.48
C SER A 139 -37.54 -11.24 -30.99
N PHE A 140 -37.92 -12.29 -31.72
CA PHE A 140 -37.67 -12.36 -33.17
C PHE A 140 -38.55 -11.40 -33.97
N LEU A 141 -39.79 -11.15 -33.55
CA LEU A 141 -40.69 -10.20 -34.24
C LEU A 141 -40.22 -8.76 -34.06
N LEU A 142 -39.74 -8.41 -32.87
CA LEU A 142 -39.18 -7.09 -32.56
C LEU A 142 -37.87 -6.84 -33.31
N ALA A 143 -36.99 -7.84 -33.40
CA ALA A 143 -35.77 -7.76 -34.18
C ALA A 143 -36.06 -7.59 -35.69
N LEU A 144 -37.05 -8.30 -36.23
CA LEU A 144 -37.44 -8.17 -37.63
C LEU A 144 -38.00 -6.76 -37.93
N LEU A 145 -38.83 -6.22 -37.03
CA LEU A 145 -39.37 -4.86 -37.14
C LEU A 145 -38.26 -3.80 -37.09
N LEU A 146 -37.26 -3.96 -36.22
CA LEU A 146 -36.13 -3.04 -36.14
C LEU A 146 -35.26 -3.07 -37.41
N VAL A 147 -35.02 -4.25 -37.99
CA VAL A 147 -34.27 -4.37 -39.25
C VAL A 147 -35.03 -3.70 -40.40
N VAL A 148 -36.35 -3.86 -40.49
CA VAL A 148 -37.18 -3.21 -41.52
C VAL A 148 -37.17 -1.69 -41.35
N LEU A 149 -37.25 -1.18 -40.12
CA LEU A 149 -37.16 0.26 -39.84
C LEU A 149 -35.79 0.83 -40.23
N ILE A 150 -34.70 0.14 -39.91
CA ILE A 150 -33.34 0.56 -40.28
C ILE A 150 -33.17 0.59 -41.81
N VAL A 151 -33.65 -0.42 -42.53
CA VAL A 151 -33.57 -0.46 -44.00
C VAL A 151 -34.39 0.67 -44.63
N SER A 152 -35.60 0.94 -44.11
CA SER A 152 -36.43 2.05 -44.60
C SER A 152 -35.81 3.43 -44.35
N ALA A 153 -35.14 3.62 -43.22
CA ALA A 153 -34.42 4.86 -42.90
C ALA A 153 -33.20 5.06 -43.80
N ILE A 154 -32.46 3.98 -44.13
CA ILE A 154 -31.33 4.03 -45.06
C ILE A 154 -31.78 4.41 -46.48
N ILE A 155 -32.94 3.88 -46.93
CA ILE A 155 -33.51 4.22 -48.24
C ILE A 155 -33.95 5.70 -48.26
N PHE A 156 -34.60 6.19 -47.20
CA PHE A 156 -34.99 7.60 -47.08
C PHE A 156 -33.78 8.55 -47.06
N LEU A 157 -32.73 8.22 -46.31
CA LEU A 157 -31.47 8.96 -46.30
C LEU A 157 -30.78 8.94 -47.67
N GLY A 158 -30.79 7.79 -48.36
CA GLY A 158 -30.28 7.67 -49.73
C GLY A 158 -31.01 8.59 -50.72
N CYS A 159 -32.35 8.62 -50.68
CA CYS A 159 -33.16 9.52 -51.50
C CYS A 159 -32.90 11.00 -51.20
N MET A 160 -32.75 11.37 -49.92
CA MET A 160 -32.42 12.74 -49.50
C MET A 160 -31.00 13.16 -49.92
N VAL A 161 -30.04 12.23 -49.90
CA VAL A 161 -28.67 12.46 -50.40
C VAL A 161 -28.64 12.62 -51.92
N ILE A 162 -29.46 11.88 -52.67
CA ILE A 162 -29.57 12.02 -54.13
C ILE A 162 -30.18 13.38 -54.51
N ILE A 163 -31.23 13.84 -53.79
CA ILE A 163 -31.86 15.15 -54.03
C ILE A 163 -30.92 16.30 -53.65
N SER A 164 -30.19 16.18 -52.53
CA SER A 164 -29.21 17.20 -52.10
C SER A 164 -27.94 17.22 -52.96
N LYS A 165 -27.49 16.08 -53.50
CA LYS A 165 -26.38 16.01 -54.48
C LYS A 165 -26.76 16.57 -55.86
N LYS A 166 -28.05 16.57 -56.23
CA LYS A 166 -28.53 17.26 -57.45
C LYS A 166 -28.52 18.80 -57.30
N LYS A 167 -28.64 19.32 -56.08
CA LYS A 167 -28.51 20.76 -55.75
C LYS A 167 -27.06 21.21 -55.49
N LEU A 168 -26.17 20.33 -55.04
CA LEU A 168 -24.78 20.66 -54.70
C LEU A 168 -23.79 20.50 -55.87
N LYS A 169 -24.21 19.93 -57.01
CA LYS A 169 -23.41 19.84 -58.25
C LYS A 169 -23.24 21.17 -59.00
N ARG A 170 -23.56 22.31 -58.36
CA ARG A 170 -23.42 23.67 -58.92
C ARG A 170 -22.46 24.57 -58.14
N ARG A 171 -21.80 24.10 -57.08
CA ARG A 171 -20.77 24.87 -56.36
C ARG A 171 -19.57 23.99 -56.00
N LYS A 172 -18.42 24.33 -56.61
CA LYS A 172 -17.04 24.15 -56.09
C LYS A 172 -16.57 22.69 -56.09
N ARG A 173 -15.84 22.16 -57.11
CA ARG A 173 -14.44 22.42 -57.52
C ARG A 173 -13.51 22.79 -56.38
N GLU A 174 -12.48 21.94 -56.20
CA GLU A 174 -11.23 22.13 -55.44
C GLU A 174 -11.35 22.09 -53.90
N MET A 175 -10.45 21.44 -53.14
CA MET A 175 -9.39 20.48 -53.44
C MET A 175 -8.93 19.92 -52.06
N SER A 176 -8.92 18.59 -51.94
CA SER A 176 -7.91 17.67 -51.33
C SER A 176 -7.21 18.00 -49.99
N VAL A 177 -7.22 17.08 -48.99
CA VAL A 177 -6.24 15.96 -48.72
C VAL A 177 -5.25 16.38 -47.60
N ALA A 178 -4.80 15.59 -46.61
CA ALA A 178 -5.02 14.23 -46.06
C ALA A 178 -4.38 14.27 -44.64
N THR A 179 -4.97 13.67 -43.58
CA THR A 179 -4.69 12.32 -43.01
C THR A 179 -3.23 12.10 -42.56
N ASP A 180 -2.85 11.37 -41.50
CA ASP A 180 -3.48 10.37 -40.63
C ASP A 180 -2.51 10.03 -39.46
N VAL A 181 -2.91 9.10 -38.56
CA VAL A 181 -2.12 7.99 -37.96
C VAL A 181 -2.23 7.78 -36.43
N PHE A 182 -3.06 6.77 -36.08
CA PHE A 182 -3.00 5.64 -35.09
C PHE A 182 -2.53 5.84 -33.63
N LYS A 183 -3.20 5.42 -32.52
CA LYS A 183 -3.97 4.21 -32.04
C LYS A 183 -3.14 3.00 -31.52
N HIS A 184 -3.44 2.60 -30.26
CA HIS A 184 -3.52 1.26 -29.60
C HIS A 184 -2.88 1.25 -28.18
N HIS A 185 -3.26 0.49 -27.14
CA HIS A 185 -4.42 -0.36 -26.76
C HIS A 185 -4.33 -0.72 -25.24
N ASP A 186 -5.27 -1.55 -24.75
CA ASP A 186 -5.73 -1.90 -23.39
C ASP A 186 -4.80 -2.73 -22.47
N GLY A 187 -4.88 -2.48 -21.15
CA GLY A 187 -5.66 -3.29 -20.18
C GLY A 187 -5.20 -4.70 -19.70
N LYS A 188 -5.00 -4.79 -18.36
CA LYS A 188 -5.40 -5.87 -17.41
C LYS A 188 -4.31 -6.85 -16.88
N ARG A 189 -3.98 -6.73 -15.58
CA ARG A 189 -3.82 -7.78 -14.52
C ARG A 189 -3.00 -7.24 -13.33
N GLU A 190 -3.67 -6.77 -12.28
CA GLU A 190 -3.04 -6.30 -11.04
C GLU A 190 -3.55 -7.15 -9.88
N LEU A 191 -2.82 -8.21 -9.49
CA LEU A 191 -2.86 -8.72 -8.10
C LEU A 191 -1.74 -9.73 -7.75
N GLU A 192 -1.04 -10.32 -8.72
CA GLU A 192 0.01 -11.32 -8.44
C GLU A 192 1.43 -10.81 -8.74
N ASP A 193 1.57 -9.57 -9.21
CA ASP A 193 2.84 -9.02 -9.69
C ASP A 193 3.59 -8.19 -8.63
N GLN A 194 3.00 -7.93 -7.45
CA GLN A 194 3.64 -7.08 -6.44
C GLN A 194 4.80 -7.78 -5.70
N SER A 195 4.86 -9.11 -5.69
CA SER A 195 5.89 -9.85 -4.95
C SER A 195 7.16 -10.13 -5.78
N LEU A 196 7.05 -10.17 -7.12
CA LEU A 196 8.18 -10.46 -8.01
C LEU A 196 8.80 -9.20 -8.64
N VAL A 197 8.08 -8.07 -8.65
CA VAL A 197 8.59 -6.78 -9.17
C VAL A 197 9.60 -6.11 -8.21
N LEU A 198 9.63 -6.48 -6.93
CA LEU A 198 10.54 -5.89 -5.92
C LEU A 198 12.02 -6.29 -6.07
N LEU A 199 12.34 -7.33 -6.83
CA LEU A 199 13.72 -7.83 -7.00
C LEU A 199 14.53 -7.09 -8.08
N THR A 200 13.98 -6.06 -8.72
CA THR A 200 14.63 -5.37 -9.85
C THR A 200 14.45 -3.86 -9.80
N ARG A 201 14.87 -3.20 -8.71
CA ARG A 201 15.24 -1.79 -8.83
C ARG A 201 16.58 -1.72 -9.59
N PRO A 202 16.78 -0.83 -10.57
CA PRO A 202 18.09 -0.70 -11.22
C PRO A 202 19.09 0.09 -10.36
N ARG A 203 18.60 0.82 -9.35
CA ARG A 203 19.38 1.71 -8.48
C ARG A 203 18.92 1.62 -7.03
N PRO A 204 19.79 1.90 -6.05
CA PRO A 204 19.41 1.99 -4.64
C PRO A 204 18.32 3.07 -4.40
N PRO A 205 17.51 2.95 -3.33
CA PRO A 205 16.59 4.01 -2.91
C PRO A 205 17.34 5.32 -2.63
N GLN A 206 16.82 6.44 -3.14
CA GLN A 206 17.37 7.78 -2.87
C GLN A 206 16.62 8.44 -1.71
N LEU A 207 17.36 8.83 -0.68
CA LEU A 207 16.85 9.41 0.55
C LEU A 207 17.41 10.82 0.75
N LEU A 208 16.53 11.81 0.87
CA LEU A 208 16.90 13.14 1.36
C LEU A 208 16.77 13.18 2.89
N ILE A 209 17.79 13.67 3.59
CA ILE A 209 17.73 13.92 5.03
C ILE A 209 17.67 15.43 5.29
N CYS A 210 16.64 15.87 6.00
CA CYS A 210 16.47 17.24 6.47
C CYS A 210 16.60 17.26 8.00
N TYR A 211 17.31 18.24 8.55
CA TYR A 211 17.53 18.36 10.00
C TYR A 211 17.74 19.84 10.37
N SER A 212 17.68 20.18 11.66
CA SER A 212 18.01 21.53 12.16
C SER A 212 19.47 21.62 12.59
N ASN A 213 20.16 22.70 12.21
CA ASN A 213 21.50 23.02 12.69
C ASN A 213 21.51 23.79 14.03
N VAL A 214 20.34 24.17 14.55
CA VAL A 214 20.20 25.00 15.77
C VAL A 214 20.49 24.21 17.04
N ASP A 215 20.28 22.89 17.03
CA ASP A 215 20.56 21.99 18.16
C ASP A 215 22.08 21.83 18.46
N GLY A 216 22.94 22.45 17.67
CA GLY A 216 24.38 22.49 17.90
C GLY A 216 25.17 21.37 17.19
N PRO A 217 26.51 21.44 17.27
CA PRO A 217 27.39 20.60 16.47
C PRO A 217 27.30 19.10 16.81
N ALA A 218 26.98 18.72 18.05
CA ALA A 218 26.80 17.32 18.41
C ALA A 218 25.58 16.69 17.72
N HIS A 219 24.46 17.41 17.62
CA HIS A 219 23.28 16.96 16.88
C HIS A 219 23.62 16.77 15.39
N VAL A 220 24.23 17.79 14.78
CA VAL A 220 24.65 17.74 13.36
C VAL A 220 25.60 16.57 13.09
N ARG A 221 26.52 16.30 14.02
CA ARG A 221 27.41 15.14 13.95
C ARG A 221 26.65 13.81 14.00
N ALA A 222 25.65 13.68 14.86
CA ALA A 222 24.81 12.49 14.94
C ALA A 222 24.04 12.26 13.63
N VAL A 223 23.46 13.33 13.04
CA VAL A 223 22.78 13.25 11.73
C VAL A 223 23.74 12.85 10.62
N MET A 224 24.94 13.43 10.58
CA MET A 224 25.96 13.08 9.57
C MET A 224 26.40 11.61 9.69
N LEU A 225 26.59 11.11 10.91
CA LEU A 225 26.95 9.70 11.14
C LEU A 225 25.79 8.75 10.81
N LEU A 226 24.55 9.16 11.06
CA LEU A 226 23.36 8.43 10.62
C LEU A 226 23.36 8.35 9.09
N ALA A 227 23.52 9.46 8.39
CA ALA A 227 23.58 9.48 6.92
C ALA A 227 24.67 8.55 6.37
N ALA A 228 25.88 8.60 6.97
CA ALA A 228 26.98 7.71 6.60
C ALA A 228 26.65 6.24 6.86
N PHE A 229 26.03 5.93 8.01
CA PHE A 229 25.59 4.58 8.34
C PHE A 229 24.54 4.07 7.34
N MET A 230 23.54 4.89 6.99
CA MET A 230 22.51 4.52 6.02
C MET A 230 23.12 4.27 4.62
N GLN A 231 24.08 5.12 4.20
CA GLN A 231 24.80 4.95 2.94
C GLN A 231 25.55 3.62 2.88
N GLN A 232 26.29 3.29 3.94
CA GLN A 232 27.19 2.13 3.98
C GLN A 232 26.49 0.81 4.31
N HIS A 233 25.48 0.86 5.18
CA HIS A 233 24.92 -0.34 5.80
C HIS A 233 23.44 -0.58 5.47
N MET A 234 22.73 0.39 4.89
CA MET A 234 21.32 0.23 4.50
C MET A 234 21.09 0.19 2.99
N ALA A 235 22.13 0.14 2.15
CA ALA A 235 21.98 0.13 0.69
C ALA A 235 21.13 1.30 0.13
N THR A 236 21.19 2.45 0.80
CA THR A 236 20.41 3.64 0.47
C THR A 236 21.34 4.75 0.00
N GLN A 237 21.02 5.42 -1.10
CA GLN A 237 21.76 6.60 -1.54
C GLN A 237 21.24 7.82 -0.79
N VAL A 238 22.03 8.39 0.11
CA VAL A 238 21.64 9.53 0.94
C VAL A 238 22.10 10.84 0.28
N SER A 239 21.19 11.79 0.18
CA SER A 239 21.44 13.19 -0.17
C SER A 239 21.40 14.01 1.13
N LEU A 240 22.51 14.65 1.45
CA LEU A 240 22.69 15.48 2.64
C LEU A 240 23.34 16.80 2.21
N ASP A 241 22.83 17.92 2.72
CA ASP A 241 23.34 19.26 2.43
C ASP A 241 24.84 19.40 2.73
N LEU A 242 25.32 18.85 3.86
CA LEU A 242 26.74 18.83 4.24
C LEU A 242 27.65 18.13 3.23
N TRP A 243 27.10 17.24 2.40
CA TRP A 243 27.86 16.52 1.37
C TRP A 243 27.78 17.19 0.00
N GLU A 244 26.82 18.09 -0.19
CA GLU A 244 26.50 18.74 -1.47
C GLU A 244 26.67 20.26 -1.42
N GLY A 245 27.57 20.74 -0.55
CA GLY A 245 27.81 22.17 -0.34
C GLY A 245 28.12 22.97 -1.61
N LEU A 246 28.80 22.36 -2.60
CA LEU A 246 29.07 23.02 -3.90
C LEU A 246 27.76 23.28 -4.67
N SER A 247 26.91 22.26 -4.81
CA SER A 247 25.61 22.38 -5.48
C SER A 247 24.71 23.41 -4.78
N LEU A 248 24.75 23.45 -3.44
CA LEU A 248 24.04 24.44 -2.64
C LEU A 248 24.54 25.87 -2.90
N THR A 249 25.85 26.06 -3.02
CA THR A 249 26.43 27.38 -3.34
C THR A 249 26.16 27.84 -4.77
N GLU A 250 26.07 26.90 -5.72
CA GLU A 250 25.84 27.21 -7.14
C GLU A 250 24.36 27.43 -7.48
N GLU A 251 23.47 26.56 -6.99
CA GLU A 251 22.04 26.58 -7.32
C GLU A 251 21.20 27.38 -6.30
N GLY A 252 21.72 27.58 -5.08
CA GLY A 252 21.01 28.17 -3.95
C GLY A 252 20.12 27.17 -3.20
N THR A 253 19.92 27.40 -1.91
CA THR A 253 19.23 26.49 -0.98
C THR A 253 17.85 26.04 -1.46
N MET A 254 17.02 26.99 -1.91
CA MET A 254 15.65 26.70 -2.36
C MET A 254 15.62 25.82 -3.62
N SER A 255 16.46 26.14 -4.62
CA SER A 255 16.51 25.39 -5.87
C SER A 255 16.99 23.97 -5.63
N TRP A 256 18.06 23.82 -4.84
CA TRP A 256 18.60 22.52 -4.46
C TRP A 256 17.57 21.66 -3.72
N LEU A 257 16.88 22.25 -2.73
CA LEU A 257 15.89 21.53 -1.94
C LEU A 257 14.70 21.06 -2.77
N CYS A 258 14.13 21.94 -3.61
CA CYS A 258 13.03 21.57 -4.51
C CYS A 258 13.43 20.45 -5.48
N LYS A 259 14.65 20.51 -6.04
CA LYS A 259 15.20 19.48 -6.90
C LYS A 259 15.34 18.14 -6.18
N ARG A 260 15.91 18.13 -4.97
CA ARG A 260 16.04 16.92 -4.16
C ARG A 260 14.70 16.34 -3.71
N LEU A 261 13.74 17.18 -3.34
CA LEU A 261 12.38 16.74 -3.03
C LEU A 261 11.70 16.06 -4.24
N GLN A 262 12.02 16.45 -5.46
CA GLN A 262 11.48 15.81 -6.68
C GLN A 262 12.24 14.53 -7.06
N GLU A 263 13.57 14.54 -6.99
CA GLU A 263 14.43 13.43 -7.43
C GLU A 263 14.46 12.26 -6.44
N CYS A 264 14.44 12.54 -5.13
CA CYS A 264 14.54 11.51 -4.11
C CYS A 264 13.24 10.69 -4.00
N ASP A 265 13.42 9.39 -3.78
CA ASP A 265 12.32 8.43 -3.56
C ASP A 265 11.66 8.67 -2.21
N PHE A 266 12.45 9.05 -1.21
CA PHE A 266 12.04 9.23 0.17
C PHE A 266 12.65 10.49 0.78
N VAL A 267 11.96 11.06 1.77
CA VAL A 267 12.40 12.23 2.54
C VAL A 267 12.27 11.91 4.02
N LEU A 268 13.36 12.04 4.76
CA LEU A 268 13.41 11.85 6.21
C LEU A 268 13.73 13.17 6.90
N VAL A 269 12.79 13.66 7.71
CA VAL A 269 12.99 14.85 8.54
C VAL A 269 13.37 14.43 9.95
N ILE A 270 14.60 14.73 10.38
CA ILE A 270 15.05 14.56 11.76
C ILE A 270 14.45 15.70 12.58
N CYS A 271 13.43 15.36 13.37
CA CYS A 271 12.75 16.28 14.27
C CYS A 271 13.52 16.37 15.59
N SER A 272 13.77 17.59 16.02
CA SER A 272 14.54 17.94 17.20
C SER A 272 13.91 19.16 17.86
N HIS A 273 14.38 19.48 19.05
CA HIS A 273 13.92 20.66 19.77
C HIS A 273 14.21 21.96 19.00
N GLY A 274 15.42 22.10 18.45
CA GLY A 274 15.84 23.25 17.65
C GLY A 274 14.99 23.43 16.40
N LEU A 275 14.58 22.34 15.75
CA LEU A 275 13.64 22.41 14.62
C LEU A 275 12.29 23.00 15.04
N LEU A 276 11.74 22.54 16.17
CA LEU A 276 10.47 23.06 16.68
C LEU A 276 10.59 24.54 17.10
N GLN A 277 11.70 24.92 17.76
CA GLN A 277 11.96 26.31 18.14
C GLN A 277 12.06 27.23 16.91
N GLN A 278 12.75 26.81 15.85
CA GLN A 278 12.83 27.58 14.60
C GLN A 278 11.44 27.85 14.01
N ILE A 279 10.57 26.84 13.99
CA ILE A 279 9.20 26.98 13.48
C ILE A 279 8.38 27.91 14.39
N GLY A 280 8.49 27.76 15.71
CA GLY A 280 7.83 28.63 16.68
C GLY A 280 8.29 30.09 16.57
N GLY A 281 9.60 30.33 16.44
CA GLY A 281 10.20 31.65 16.28
C GLY A 281 9.81 32.34 14.97
N ALA A 282 9.68 31.58 13.87
CA ALA A 282 9.21 32.10 12.59
C ALA A 282 7.78 32.68 12.67
N THR A 283 6.92 32.06 13.49
CA THR A 283 5.53 32.53 13.67
C THR A 283 5.40 33.79 14.55
N GLN A 284 6.42 34.12 15.35
CA GLN A 284 6.38 35.23 16.33
C GLN A 284 7.04 36.54 15.86
N GLY A 285 7.44 36.65 14.59
CA GLY A 285 7.73 37.95 13.96
C GLY A 285 9.17 38.48 14.08
N ALA A 286 10.15 37.66 14.48
CA ALA A 286 11.56 38.03 14.40
C ALA A 286 12.08 37.94 12.95
N ARG A 287 11.84 39.00 12.17
CA ARG A 287 12.27 39.17 10.78
C ARG A 287 13.73 39.68 10.70
N GLU A 288 14.64 39.05 11.42
CA GLU A 288 16.07 39.36 11.32
C GLU A 288 16.84 38.11 10.85
N CYS A 289 17.29 38.20 9.59
CA CYS A 289 18.28 37.35 8.93
C CYS A 289 17.96 35.84 8.80
N TRP A 290 17.15 35.48 7.80
CA TRP A 290 16.89 34.08 7.42
C TRP A 290 17.56 33.73 6.09
N GLU A 291 18.79 34.19 5.88
CA GLU A 291 19.61 33.72 4.77
C GLU A 291 20.21 32.34 5.13
N GLY A 292 19.52 31.26 4.76
CA GLY A 292 20.18 29.95 4.63
C GLY A 292 19.60 28.78 5.42
N ASP A 293 18.52 28.94 6.20
CA ASP A 293 17.97 27.83 6.99
C ASP A 293 17.11 26.86 6.15
N THR A 294 17.80 25.88 5.53
CA THR A 294 17.22 24.80 4.72
C THR A 294 16.10 24.05 5.45
N SER A 295 16.22 23.90 6.78
CA SER A 295 15.33 23.10 7.63
C SER A 295 13.90 23.64 7.69
N LEU A 296 13.72 24.93 7.96
CA LEU A 296 12.40 25.55 8.06
C LEU A 296 11.66 25.51 6.72
N VAL A 297 12.39 25.83 5.65
CA VAL A 297 11.85 25.80 4.28
C VAL A 297 11.41 24.37 3.93
N ALA A 298 12.24 23.37 4.25
CA ALA A 298 11.90 21.97 4.03
C ALA A 298 10.63 21.54 4.77
N VAL A 299 10.50 21.86 6.06
CA VAL A 299 9.29 21.52 6.83
C VAL A 299 8.04 22.16 6.23
N SER A 300 8.13 23.41 5.79
CA SER A 300 7.01 24.13 5.19
C SER A 300 6.56 23.49 3.87
N LEU A 301 7.51 23.21 2.97
CA LEU A 301 7.24 22.56 1.68
C LEU A 301 6.68 21.14 1.85
N ILE A 302 7.29 20.34 2.73
CA ILE A 302 6.86 18.96 2.99
C ILE A 302 5.47 18.96 3.63
N GLY A 303 5.19 19.87 4.56
CA GLY A 303 3.88 20.00 5.20
C GLY A 303 2.77 20.31 4.20
N GLU A 304 3.02 21.21 3.23
CA GLU A 304 2.07 21.51 2.16
C GLU A 304 1.84 20.30 1.24
N GLU A 305 2.91 19.62 0.83
CA GLU A 305 2.82 18.41 0.00
C GLU A 305 2.07 17.28 0.71
N LEU A 306 2.28 17.08 2.02
CA LEU A 306 1.56 16.11 2.84
C LEU A 306 0.06 16.43 2.91
N ALA A 307 -0.29 17.69 3.14
CA ALA A 307 -1.68 18.13 3.17
C ALA A 307 -2.37 17.92 1.81
N LEU A 308 -1.66 18.26 0.72
CA LEU A 308 -2.15 18.09 -0.64
C LEU A 308 -2.33 16.61 -1.00
N ALA A 309 -1.34 15.77 -0.73
CA ALA A 309 -1.40 14.34 -0.99
C ALA A 309 -2.54 13.66 -0.21
N LYS A 310 -2.74 14.05 1.05
CA LYS A 310 -3.88 13.58 1.85
C LYS A 310 -5.23 13.99 1.24
N SER A 311 -5.36 15.23 0.77
CA SER A 311 -6.60 15.71 0.14
C SER A 311 -6.94 14.94 -1.15
N LYS A 312 -5.92 14.45 -1.85
CA LYS A 312 -6.05 13.67 -3.09
C LYS A 312 -6.14 12.15 -2.86
N GLY A 313 -6.03 11.68 -1.62
CA GLY A 313 -5.98 10.24 -1.31
C GLY A 313 -4.73 9.54 -1.88
N GLN A 314 -3.63 10.27 -2.05
CA GLN A 314 -2.36 9.73 -2.54
C GLN A 314 -1.56 9.09 -1.40
N ASP A 315 -0.59 8.25 -1.78
CA ASP A 315 0.32 7.61 -0.83
C ASP A 315 1.23 8.64 -0.14
N LEU A 316 1.30 8.57 1.19
CA LEU A 316 2.12 9.42 2.04
C LEU A 316 3.47 8.79 2.38
N SER A 317 3.73 7.54 1.96
CA SER A 317 4.92 6.76 2.30
C SER A 317 6.25 7.38 1.86
N LYS A 318 6.22 8.42 1.01
CA LYS A 318 7.43 9.18 0.64
C LYS A 318 8.00 9.98 1.81
N TYR A 319 7.15 10.52 2.67
CA TYR A 319 7.54 11.45 3.71
C TYR A 319 7.57 10.75 5.07
N MET A 320 8.72 10.85 5.72
CA MET A 320 9.01 10.24 7.01
C MET A 320 9.59 11.27 7.96
N THR A 321 9.34 11.05 9.23
CA THR A 321 9.88 11.82 10.34
C THR A 321 10.62 10.88 11.26
N ALA A 322 11.76 11.33 11.80
CA ALA A 322 12.46 10.58 12.83
C ALA A 322 12.88 11.48 13.99
N ILE A 323 12.93 10.91 15.17
CA ILE A 323 13.52 11.53 16.36
C ILE A 323 14.66 10.63 16.87
N PHE A 324 15.69 11.23 17.46
CA PHE A 324 16.66 10.48 18.26
C PHE A 324 16.14 10.25 19.68
N GLU A 325 16.73 9.30 20.41
CA GLU A 325 16.34 8.95 21.79
C GLU A 325 16.37 10.12 22.80
N TYR A 326 17.19 11.15 22.56
CA TYR A 326 17.23 12.34 23.41
C TYR A 326 16.13 13.37 23.08
N SER A 327 15.46 13.23 21.94
CA SER A 327 14.35 14.08 21.50
C SER A 327 13.00 13.44 21.85
N LYS A 328 11.94 14.25 21.85
CA LYS A 328 10.59 13.79 22.23
C LYS A 328 9.66 13.81 21.03
N GLU A 329 8.66 12.92 21.02
CA GLU A 329 7.63 12.89 19.97
C GLU A 329 6.82 14.20 19.91
N THR A 330 6.70 14.91 21.02
CA THR A 330 6.09 16.26 21.07
C THR A 330 6.85 17.31 20.28
N GLU A 331 8.11 17.03 19.90
CA GLU A 331 8.96 17.94 19.11
C GLU A 331 8.74 17.78 17.61
N VAL A 332 7.91 16.81 17.18
CA VAL A 332 7.53 16.67 15.78
C VAL A 332 6.55 17.79 15.40
N PRO A 333 6.87 18.62 14.39
CA PRO A 333 6.00 19.70 13.98
C PRO A 333 4.64 19.18 13.49
N GLY A 334 3.55 19.86 13.88
CA GLY A 334 2.20 19.47 13.47
C GLY A 334 1.98 19.39 11.96
N ALA A 335 2.72 20.19 11.18
CA ALA A 335 2.72 20.14 9.71
C ALA A 335 3.18 18.78 9.16
N LEU A 336 4.01 18.05 9.90
CA LEU A 336 4.53 16.72 9.55
C LEU A 336 3.77 15.58 10.25
N GLY A 337 2.68 15.89 10.98
CA GLY A 337 1.94 14.90 11.77
C GLY A 337 1.34 13.75 10.94
N LEU A 338 1.20 13.93 9.63
CA LEU A 338 0.69 12.92 8.69
C LEU A 338 1.77 11.95 8.16
N ALA A 339 3.05 12.28 8.34
CA ALA A 339 4.16 11.44 7.91
C ALA A 339 4.28 10.20 8.82
N THR A 340 5.00 9.18 8.34
CA THR A 340 5.34 8.02 9.18
C THR A 340 6.44 8.40 10.16
N HIS A 341 6.20 8.19 11.46
CA HIS A 341 7.12 8.58 12.54
C HIS A 341 8.00 7.41 12.98
N TYR A 342 9.29 7.68 13.20
CA TYR A 342 10.31 6.73 13.62
C TYR A 342 11.10 7.22 14.83
N THR A 343 11.38 6.33 15.78
CA THR A 343 12.32 6.59 16.88
C THR A 343 13.63 5.88 16.60
N LEU A 344 14.70 6.62 16.32
CA LEU A 344 16.03 6.08 16.02
C LEU A 344 16.86 5.95 17.31
N MET A 345 17.50 4.81 17.59
CA MET A 345 17.77 3.67 16.67
C MET A 345 16.83 2.46 16.80
N ARG A 346 15.81 2.54 17.66
CA ARG A 346 14.85 1.45 17.90
C ARG A 346 14.13 0.99 16.62
N ASP A 347 13.59 1.94 15.86
CA ASP A 347 12.74 1.66 14.70
C ASP A 347 13.54 1.60 13.38
N LEU A 348 14.87 1.48 13.47
CA LEU A 348 15.77 1.33 12.32
C LEU A 348 15.40 0.16 11.37
N PRO A 349 14.97 -1.04 11.86
CA PRO A 349 14.48 -2.09 10.97
C PRO A 349 13.21 -1.69 10.20
N LEU A 350 12.31 -0.93 10.82
CA LEU A 350 11.07 -0.46 10.19
C LEU A 350 11.38 0.60 9.13
N LEU A 351 12.33 1.49 9.40
CA LEU A 351 12.82 2.45 8.41
C LEU A 351 13.44 1.72 7.21
N PHE A 352 14.25 0.67 7.45
CA PHE A 352 14.78 -0.18 6.38
C PHE A 352 13.66 -0.81 5.54
N SER A 353 12.65 -1.36 6.21
CA SER A 353 11.46 -1.95 5.58
C SER A 353 10.74 -0.97 4.66
N GLN A 354 10.57 0.29 5.09
CA GLN A 354 9.92 1.33 4.28
C GLN A 354 10.78 1.73 3.08
N LEU A 355 12.08 1.96 3.28
CA LEU A 355 13.00 2.38 2.22
C LEU A 355 13.12 1.34 1.09
N HIS A 356 13.16 0.06 1.45
CA HIS A 356 13.26 -1.04 0.48
C HIS A 356 11.91 -1.57 0.03
N ARG A 357 10.80 -1.14 0.65
CA ARG A 357 9.44 -1.65 0.43
C ARG A 357 9.35 -3.18 0.60
N VAL A 358 10.07 -3.70 1.59
CA VAL A 358 10.09 -5.13 1.92
C VAL A 358 9.48 -5.34 3.29
N ALA A 359 8.60 -6.34 3.43
CA ALA A 359 8.04 -6.70 4.73
C ALA A 359 9.08 -7.44 5.59
N LEU A 360 9.28 -7.01 6.83
CA LEU A 360 10.17 -7.69 7.78
C LEU A 360 9.66 -9.11 8.13
N GLN A 361 8.35 -9.30 8.13
CA GLN A 361 7.71 -10.58 8.44
C GLN A 361 6.54 -10.82 7.50
N SER A 362 6.46 -12.04 6.98
CA SER A 362 5.34 -12.58 6.24
C SER A 362 5.06 -14.01 6.72
N PRO A 363 3.85 -14.57 6.50
CA PRO A 363 3.57 -15.93 6.94
C PRO A 363 4.62 -16.94 6.42
N GLY A 364 5.36 -17.55 7.34
CA GLY A 364 6.41 -18.53 7.03
C GLY A 364 7.75 -17.96 6.54
N GLN A 365 7.94 -16.64 6.58
CA GLN A 365 9.18 -15.98 6.16
C GLN A 365 9.49 -14.78 7.05
N SER A 366 10.74 -14.66 7.49
CA SER A 366 11.24 -13.45 8.15
C SER A 366 12.45 -12.91 7.42
N LEU A 367 12.45 -11.60 7.21
CA LEU A 367 13.59 -10.88 6.70
C LEU A 367 14.58 -10.69 7.84
N GLN A 368 15.81 -11.15 7.65
CA GLN A 368 16.90 -10.85 8.54
C GLN A 368 17.80 -9.82 7.88
N VAL A 369 17.94 -8.68 8.54
CA VAL A 369 18.85 -7.61 8.12
C VAL A 369 19.99 -7.61 9.14
N GLU A 370 21.17 -8.07 8.72
CA GLU A 370 22.31 -8.16 9.63
C GLU A 370 22.69 -6.76 10.13
N HIS A 371 22.91 -6.64 11.44
CA HIS A 371 23.39 -5.40 12.08
C HIS A 371 22.46 -4.17 11.95
N ILE A 372 21.19 -4.33 11.55
CA ILE A 372 20.18 -3.26 11.50
C ILE A 372 19.09 -3.56 12.53
N SER A 373 19.49 -3.73 13.78
CA SER A 373 18.60 -3.74 14.95
C SER A 373 19.20 -2.84 16.03
N GLU A 374 18.39 -2.40 16.99
CA GLU A 374 18.83 -1.57 18.13
C GLU A 374 20.06 -2.18 18.84
N GLU A 375 20.07 -3.50 19.02
CA GLU A 375 21.18 -4.25 19.61
C GLU A 375 22.23 -4.73 18.58
N GLY A 376 21.98 -4.51 17.29
CA GLY A 376 22.80 -5.02 16.20
C GLY A 376 23.74 -3.97 15.62
N TYR A 377 23.29 -2.72 15.54
CA TYR A 377 24.01 -1.66 14.80
C TYR A 377 25.33 -1.28 15.47
N HIS A 378 25.39 -1.24 16.80
CA HIS A 378 26.59 -0.90 17.55
C HIS A 378 27.73 -1.93 17.42
N LYS A 379 27.45 -3.12 16.88
CA LYS A 379 28.49 -4.14 16.59
C LYS A 379 29.37 -3.71 15.42
N LEU A 380 28.88 -2.85 14.55
CA LEU A 380 29.65 -2.25 13.45
C LEU A 380 30.42 -1.04 13.97
N PRO A 381 31.67 -0.80 13.53
CA PRO A 381 32.43 0.39 13.91
C PRO A 381 31.70 1.70 13.61
N ALA A 382 31.01 1.78 12.46
CA ALA A 382 30.19 2.93 12.08
C ALA A 382 28.99 3.13 13.00
N GLY A 383 28.33 2.03 13.40
CA GLY A 383 27.21 2.08 14.33
C GLY A 383 27.61 2.43 15.76
N ALA A 384 28.78 1.95 16.23
CA ALA A 384 29.34 2.35 17.52
C ALA A 384 29.66 3.85 17.58
N ALA A 385 30.24 4.39 16.49
CA ALA A 385 30.49 5.82 16.37
C ALA A 385 29.18 6.64 16.37
N LEU A 386 28.15 6.16 15.69
CA LEU A 386 26.82 6.76 15.67
C LEU A 386 26.16 6.75 17.06
N GLN A 387 26.22 5.62 17.77
CA GLN A 387 25.71 5.51 19.14
C GLN A 387 26.39 6.51 20.07
N TRP A 388 27.72 6.63 19.97
CA TRP A 388 28.48 7.60 20.76
C TRP A 388 28.07 9.04 20.46
N ALA A 389 27.88 9.39 19.19
CA ALA A 389 27.45 10.74 18.81
C ALA A 389 26.04 11.08 19.28
N ILE A 390 25.11 10.11 19.28
CA ILE A 390 23.76 10.28 19.83
C ILE A 390 23.83 10.50 21.35
N TYR A 391 24.69 9.73 22.04
CA TYR A 391 24.90 9.89 23.47
C TYR A 391 25.51 11.27 23.81
N GLU A 392 26.52 11.71 23.05
CA GLU A 392 27.15 13.03 23.18
C GLU A 392 26.13 14.15 22.98
N ALA A 393 25.30 14.08 21.93
CA ALA A 393 24.23 15.05 21.68
C ALA A 393 23.20 15.10 22.81
N GLY A 394 22.82 13.93 23.36
CA GLY A 394 21.91 13.86 24.51
C GLY A 394 22.49 14.48 25.78
N LEU A 395 23.81 14.37 26.00
CA LEU A 395 24.49 14.99 27.14
C LEU A 395 24.54 16.52 27.04
N GLU A 396 24.79 17.06 25.84
CA GLU A 396 24.79 18.51 25.61
C GLU A 396 23.39 19.10 25.80
N TRP A 397 22.36 18.41 25.28
CA TRP A 397 20.97 18.77 25.49
C TRP A 397 20.57 18.79 26.98
N GLY A 398 20.98 17.75 27.73
CA GLY A 398 20.72 17.66 29.17
C GLY A 398 21.39 18.74 30.01
N ARG A 399 22.46 19.38 29.52
CA ARG A 399 23.11 20.52 30.19
C ARG A 399 22.46 21.87 29.85
N GLY A 400 21.97 22.04 28.62
CA GLY A 400 21.33 23.29 28.18
C GLY A 400 19.94 23.54 28.79
N GLY A 401 19.28 22.53 29.36
CA GLY A 401 17.97 22.66 30.02
C GLY A 401 18.02 23.12 31.50
N LEU A 402 19.21 23.43 32.04
CA LEU A 402 19.44 23.87 33.42
C LEU A 402 19.88 25.34 33.55
N GLU A 403 19.92 26.09 32.45
CA GLU A 403 20.24 27.53 32.45
C GLU A 403 19.00 28.42 32.30
#